data_AF-A0A0A8YWF6-F1
#
_entry.id   AF-A0A0A8YWF6-F1
#
_cell.length_a   1.000
_cell.length_b   1.000
_cell.length_c   1.000
_cell.angle_alpha   90.00
_cell.angle_beta   90.00
_cell.angle_gamma   90.00
#
_symmetry.space_group_name_H-M   'P 1'
#
loop_
_entity.id
_entity.type
_entity.pdbx_description
1 polymer ?
#
loop_
_entity_poly.entity_id
_entity_poly.type
_entity_poly.pdbx_seq_one_letter_code
_entity_poly.pdbx_strand_id
1 'polypeptide(L)'
;MDVRWNSTYLMLQHLVPYRSTFSVFIATRYQVPAGAQQLLIDDHWYVGEKILEFFELFYDSTVAIFGVYYPTAPLMLDPRAKIKGFNKLLQLLSGYVGIDYSSFYINARLKLTAMFNKYETKFGAVRLQRPSA
;
A
#
# COMPACT_ATOMS: atom_id res chain seq x y z
N MET A 1 -15.63 -14.22 3.80
CA MET A 1 -15.18 -12.87 3.40
C MET A 1 -13.70 -12.96 3.13
N ASP A 2 -13.23 -12.61 1.93
CA ASP A 2 -11.80 -12.56 1.66
C ASP A 2 -11.19 -11.37 2.41
N VAL A 3 -10.42 -11.69 3.45
CA VAL A 3 -9.73 -10.70 4.28
C VAL A 3 -8.60 -10.12 3.44
N ARG A 4 -8.80 -8.89 2.94
CA ARG A 4 -7.82 -8.18 2.11
C ARG A 4 -6.71 -7.65 3.02
N TRP A 5 -5.47 -7.61 2.52
CA TRP A 5 -4.28 -7.10 3.23
C TRP A 5 -4.51 -5.74 3.93
N ASN A 6 -5.39 -4.89 3.38
CA ASN A 6 -5.75 -3.58 3.95
C ASN A 6 -6.37 -3.70 5.36
N SER A 7 -7.17 -4.73 5.63
CA SER A 7 -7.74 -4.94 6.95
C SER A 7 -6.68 -5.35 7.98
N THR A 8 -5.71 -6.17 7.58
CA THR A 8 -4.55 -6.53 8.41
C THR A 8 -3.66 -5.32 8.67
N TYR A 9 -3.41 -4.48 7.66
CA TYR A 9 -2.69 -3.22 7.81
C TYR A 9 -3.35 -2.30 8.84
N LEU A 10 -4.66 -2.00 8.69
CA LEU A 10 -5.39 -1.15 9.62
C LEU A 10 -5.42 -1.73 11.03
N MET A 11 -5.59 -3.05 11.15
CA MET A 11 -5.53 -3.73 12.45
C MET A 11 -4.15 -3.52 13.11
N LEU A 12 -3.06 -3.78 12.39
CA LEU A 12 -1.70 -3.61 12.92
C LEU A 12 -1.40 -2.14 13.26
N GLN A 13 -1.84 -1.20 12.40
CA GLN A 13 -1.67 0.23 12.61
C GLN A 13 -2.32 0.70 13.91
N HIS A 14 -3.49 0.15 14.26
CA HIS A 14 -4.16 0.43 15.52
C HIS A 14 -3.62 -0.39 16.69
N LEU A 15 -3.04 -1.57 16.46
CA LEU A 15 -2.57 -2.47 17.51
C LEU A 15 -1.18 -2.10 18.04
N VAL A 16 -0.21 -1.87 17.13
CA VAL A 16 1.22 -1.66 17.47
C VAL A 16 1.44 -0.53 18.49
N PRO A 17 0.76 0.65 18.41
CA PRO A 17 0.90 1.70 19.41
C PRO A 17 0.55 1.28 20.85
N TYR A 18 -0.26 0.23 21.01
CA TYR A 18 -0.72 -0.27 22.31
C TYR A 18 -0.09 -1.63 22.68
N ARG A 19 1.05 -2.00 22.07
CA ARG A 19 1.71 -3.31 22.28
C ARG A 19 1.92 -3.67 23.75
N SER A 20 2.30 -2.70 24.59
CA SER A 20 2.55 -2.92 26.02
C SER A 20 1.26 -3.27 26.76
N THR A 21 0.19 -2.50 26.53
CA THR A 21 -1.14 -2.73 27.10
C THR A 21 -1.68 -4.10 26.70
N PHE A 22 -1.59 -4.45 25.41
CA PHE A 22 -2.02 -5.77 24.92
C PHE A 22 -1.17 -6.91 25.49
N SER A 23 0.15 -6.73 25.62
CA SER A 23 1.02 -7.75 26.23
C SER A 23 0.64 -8.03 27.68
N VAL A 24 0.40 -6.98 28.47
CA VAL A 24 -0.06 -7.11 29.86
C VAL A 24 -1.45 -7.75 29.93
N PHE A 25 -2.38 -7.32 29.08
CA PHE A 25 -3.73 -7.89 29.04
C PHE A 25 -3.71 -9.39 28.70
N ILE A 26 -2.94 -9.77 27.68
CA ILE A 26 -2.81 -11.18 27.26
C ILE A 26 -2.14 -11.98 28.38
N ALA A 27 -1.02 -11.50 28.94
CA ALA A 27 -0.30 -12.21 29.99
C ALA A 27 -1.13 -12.41 31.27
N THR A 28 -1.97 -11.44 31.61
CA THR A 28 -2.85 -11.52 32.80
C THR A 28 -4.07 -12.42 32.58
N ARG A 29 -4.66 -12.40 31.38
CA ARG A 29 -5.88 -13.19 31.07
C ARG A 29 -5.60 -14.61 30.60
N TYR A 30 -4.45 -14.83 29.96
CA TYR A 30 -4.03 -16.12 29.43
C TYR A 30 -2.78 -16.58 30.17
N GLN A 31 -2.97 -16.99 31.42
CA GLN A 31 -1.91 -17.57 32.22
C GLN A 31 -1.46 -18.88 31.58
N VAL A 32 -0.19 -18.93 31.18
CA VAL A 32 0.41 -20.09 30.53
C VAL A 32 0.88 -21.08 31.61
N PRO A 33 0.60 -22.39 31.48
CA PRO A 33 1.10 -23.40 32.41
C PRO A 33 2.62 -23.36 32.54
N ALA A 34 3.14 -23.75 33.71
CA ALA A 34 4.58 -23.77 33.98
C ALA A 34 5.33 -24.59 32.91
N GLY A 35 6.20 -23.92 32.15
CA GLY A 35 7.02 -24.52 31.09
C GLY A 35 6.52 -24.29 29.66
N ALA A 36 5.33 -23.72 29.45
CA ALA A 36 4.87 -23.35 28.11
C ALA A 36 5.27 -21.92 27.73
N GLN A 37 5.49 -21.69 26.43
CA GLN A 37 5.92 -20.41 25.89
C GLN A 37 4.79 -19.37 25.96
N GLN A 38 5.13 -18.13 26.32
CA GLN A 38 4.17 -17.02 26.33
C GLN A 38 3.56 -16.84 24.94
N LEU A 39 2.26 -16.55 24.91
CA LEU A 39 1.50 -16.37 23.67
C LEU A 39 2.03 -15.20 22.82
N LEU A 40 2.43 -14.11 23.48
CA LEU A 40 3.02 -12.93 22.87
C LEU A 40 4.36 -12.65 23.56
N ILE A 41 5.42 -12.60 22.77
CA ILE A 41 6.78 -12.22 23.17
C ILE A 41 7.26 -11.06 22.31
N ASP A 42 8.36 -10.41 22.72
CA ASP A 42 8.90 -9.24 22.01
C ASP A 42 9.24 -9.53 20.54
N ASP A 43 9.71 -10.74 20.22
CA ASP A 43 9.98 -11.14 18.84
C ASP A 43 8.71 -11.13 17.96
N HIS A 44 7.54 -11.49 18.52
CA HIS A 44 6.28 -11.43 17.80
C HIS A 44 5.89 -9.97 17.48
N TRP A 45 6.14 -9.04 18.40
CA TRP A 45 5.93 -7.61 18.17
C TRP A 45 6.88 -7.07 17.11
N TYR A 46 8.15 -7.45 17.17
CA TYR A 46 9.15 -7.07 16.17
C TYR A 46 8.72 -7.50 14.76
N VAL A 47 8.28 -8.75 14.60
CA VAL A 47 7.75 -9.23 13.30
C VAL A 47 6.51 -8.45 12.89
N GLY A 48 5.59 -8.16 13.82
CA GLY A 48 4.40 -7.35 13.55
C GLY A 48 4.72 -5.94 13.05
N GLU A 49 5.72 -5.29 13.64
CA GLU A 49 6.21 -3.97 13.22
C GLU A 49 6.81 -4.02 11.81
N LYS A 50 7.60 -5.06 11.47
CA LYS A 50 8.14 -5.23 10.11
C LYS A 50 7.08 -5.51 9.06
N ILE A 51 6.04 -6.26 9.41
CA ILE A 51 4.88 -6.45 8.52
C ILE A 51 4.11 -5.13 8.35
N LEU A 52 3.97 -4.33 9.41
CA LEU A 52 3.32 -3.02 9.33
C LEU A 52 4.11 -2.05 8.42
N GLU A 53 5.42 -1.95 8.58
CA GLU A 53 6.30 -1.14 7.71
C GLU A 53 6.16 -1.57 6.23
N PHE A 54 6.15 -2.87 5.97
CA PHE A 54 5.94 -3.40 4.63
C PHE A 54 4.55 -3.01 4.09
N PHE A 55 3.48 -3.20 4.86
CA PHE A 55 2.14 -2.87 4.41
C PHE A 55 1.90 -1.36 4.24
N GLU A 56 2.51 -0.52 5.04
CA GLU A 56 2.45 0.94 4.88
C GLU A 56 2.96 1.36 3.49
N LEU A 57 4.07 0.76 3.03
CA LEU A 57 4.59 0.98 1.70
C LEU A 57 3.59 0.60 0.59
N PHE A 58 2.87 -0.52 0.74
CA PHE A 58 1.83 -0.91 -0.22
C PHE A 58 0.61 0.00 -0.13
N TYR A 59 0.21 0.39 1.08
CA TYR A 59 -0.90 1.31 1.32
C TYR A 59 -0.65 2.65 0.62
N ASP A 60 0.46 3.31 0.91
CA ASP A 60 0.85 4.59 0.30
C ASP A 60 0.92 4.49 -1.23
N SER A 61 1.51 3.40 -1.73
CA SER A 61 1.60 3.14 -3.16
C SER A 61 0.23 2.97 -3.79
N THR A 62 -0.70 2.27 -3.15
CA THR A 62 -2.06 2.09 -3.66
C THR A 62 -2.86 3.38 -3.61
N VAL A 63 -2.72 4.20 -2.56
CA VAL A 63 -3.34 5.53 -2.49
C VAL A 63 -2.82 6.41 -3.64
N ALA A 64 -1.50 6.42 -3.87
CA ALA A 64 -0.88 7.19 -4.95
C ALA A 64 -1.26 6.71 -6.36
N ILE A 65 -1.33 5.38 -6.57
CA ILE A 65 -1.63 4.78 -7.88
C ILE A 65 -3.12 4.85 -8.19
N PHE A 66 -3.97 4.57 -7.22
CA PHE A 66 -5.38 4.42 -7.49
C PHE A 66 -6.09 5.76 -7.39
N GLY A 67 -5.74 6.66 -6.48
CA GLY A 67 -6.29 8.03 -6.42
C GLY A 67 -7.83 8.09 -6.48
N VAL A 68 -8.52 6.97 -6.25
CA VAL A 68 -9.94 6.75 -6.60
C VAL A 68 -10.87 7.58 -5.74
N TYR A 69 -10.37 8.06 -4.60
CA TYR A 69 -11.11 8.88 -3.66
C TYR A 69 -11.10 10.37 -4.01
N TYR A 70 -10.30 10.79 -5.00
CA TYR A 70 -10.33 12.17 -5.47
C TYR A 70 -11.37 12.34 -6.59
N PRO A 71 -12.26 13.36 -6.51
CA PRO A 71 -13.16 13.72 -7.62
C PRO A 71 -12.43 13.97 -8.95
N THR A 72 -11.13 14.21 -8.89
CA THR A 72 -10.20 14.39 -10.01
C THR A 72 -9.53 13.09 -10.48
N ALA A 73 -9.92 11.90 -9.99
CA ALA A 73 -9.35 10.62 -10.43
C ALA A 73 -9.28 10.42 -11.96
N PRO A 74 -10.26 10.92 -12.77
CA PRO A 74 -10.15 10.91 -14.23
C PRO A 74 -9.06 11.87 -14.77
N LEU A 75 -8.84 13.02 -14.12
CA LEU A 75 -7.75 13.96 -14.40
C LEU A 75 -6.37 13.40 -13.98
N MET A 76 -6.33 12.56 -12.94
CA MET A 76 -5.12 11.87 -12.47
C MET A 76 -4.72 10.66 -13.31
N LEU A 77 -5.41 10.38 -14.43
CA LEU A 77 -4.94 9.38 -15.39
C LEU A 77 -3.63 9.77 -16.07
N ASP A 78 -3.08 10.97 -15.84
CA ASP A 78 -1.73 11.33 -16.28
C ASP A 78 -0.73 10.28 -15.74
N PRO A 79 -0.18 9.42 -16.62
CA PRO A 79 0.72 8.36 -16.22
C PRO A 79 1.93 8.88 -15.46
N ARG A 80 2.34 10.14 -15.68
CA ARG A 80 3.55 10.74 -15.10
C ARG A 80 3.51 10.79 -13.58
N ALA A 81 2.35 11.11 -12.99
CA ALA A 81 2.21 11.19 -11.53
C ALA A 81 2.16 9.79 -10.89
N LYS A 82 1.38 8.87 -11.45
CA LYS A 82 1.20 7.50 -10.93
C LYS A 82 2.47 6.66 -11.04
N ILE A 83 3.19 6.80 -12.16
CA ILE A 83 4.42 6.04 -12.42
C ILE A 83 5.56 6.46 -11.47
N LYS A 84 5.58 7.71 -11.00
CA LYS A 84 6.60 8.18 -10.05
C LYS A 84 6.50 7.46 -8.70
N GLY A 85 5.29 7.33 -8.15
CA GLY A 85 5.06 6.57 -6.91
C GLY A 85 5.37 5.08 -7.08
N PHE A 86 4.95 4.51 -8.21
CA PHE A 86 5.24 3.12 -8.55
C PHE A 86 6.74 2.82 -8.70
N ASN A 87 7.52 3.73 -9.29
CA ASN A 87 8.98 3.57 -9.39
C ASN A 87 9.63 3.50 -8.01
N LYS A 88 9.19 4.36 -7.07
CA LYS A 88 9.73 4.38 -5.70
C LYS A 88 9.47 3.05 -4.97
N LEU A 89 8.27 2.49 -5.14
CA LEU A 89 7.93 1.16 -4.63
C LEU A 89 8.85 0.08 -5.20
N LEU A 90 9.03 0.04 -6.53
CA LEU A 90 9.86 -0.96 -7.19
C LEU A 90 11.33 -0.86 -6.79
N GLN A 91 11.85 0.35 -6.56
CA GLN A 91 13.22 0.55 -6.06
C GLN A 91 13.39 0.02 -4.63
N LEU A 92 12.41 0.26 -3.75
CA LEU A 92 12.44 -0.27 -2.39
C LEU A 92 12.34 -1.81 -2.39
N LEU A 93 11.40 -2.37 -3.15
CA LEU A 93 11.28 -3.83 -3.32
C LEU A 93 12.54 -4.44 -3.91
N SER A 94 13.19 -3.78 -4.87
CA SER A 94 14.47 -4.20 -5.43
C SER A 94 15.55 -4.25 -4.35
N GLY A 95 15.61 -3.26 -3.46
CA GLY A 95 16.54 -3.23 -2.34
C GLY A 95 16.33 -4.34 -1.30
N TYR A 96 15.07 -4.75 -1.06
CA TYR A 96 14.77 -5.81 -0.10
C TYR A 96 14.90 -7.23 -0.68
N VAL A 97 14.49 -7.43 -1.93
CA VAL A 97 14.40 -8.77 -2.55
C VAL A 97 15.59 -9.07 -3.46
N GLY A 98 16.38 -8.05 -3.83
CA GLY A 98 17.52 -8.20 -4.75
C GLY A 98 17.12 -8.46 -6.21
N ILE A 99 15.85 -8.25 -6.56
CA ILE A 99 15.33 -8.46 -7.92
C ILE A 99 15.30 -7.11 -8.66
N ASP A 100 15.75 -7.10 -9.92
CA ASP A 100 15.61 -5.92 -10.79
C ASP A 100 14.21 -5.85 -11.39
N TYR A 101 13.47 -4.79 -11.04
CA TYR A 101 12.12 -4.53 -11.53
C TYR A 101 12.08 -3.53 -12.71
N SER A 102 13.23 -3.12 -13.25
CA SER A 102 13.31 -2.10 -14.31
C SER A 102 12.54 -2.48 -15.58
N SER A 103 12.62 -3.75 -15.99
CA SER A 103 11.88 -4.27 -17.15
C SER A 103 10.37 -4.23 -16.96
N PHE A 104 9.91 -4.58 -15.75
CA PHE A 104 8.50 -4.52 -15.37
C PHE A 104 8.00 -3.08 -15.31
N TYR A 105 8.78 -2.17 -14.72
CA TYR A 105 8.49 -0.73 -14.68
C TYR A 105 8.28 -0.14 -16.08
N ILE A 106 9.18 -0.42 -17.01
CA ILE A 106 9.09 0.07 -18.41
C ILE A 106 7.81 -0.44 -19.08
N ASN A 107 7.53 -1.74 -18.96
CA ASN A 107 6.32 -2.33 -19.54
C ASN A 107 5.03 -1.75 -18.95
N ALA A 108 4.97 -1.57 -17.63
CA ALA A 108 3.84 -0.95 -16.96
C ALA A 108 3.64 0.49 -17.43
N ARG A 109 4.73 1.27 -17.52
CA ARG A 109 4.71 2.64 -18.03
C ARG A 109 4.19 2.73 -19.45
N LEU A 110 4.64 1.84 -20.35
CA LEU A 110 4.19 1.81 -21.74
C LEU A 110 2.68 1.52 -21.83
N LYS A 111 2.19 0.51 -21.09
CA LYS A 111 0.76 0.16 -21.09
C LYS A 111 -0.13 1.27 -20.53
N LEU A 112 0.28 1.90 -19.42
CA LEU A 112 -0.44 3.04 -18.84
C LEU A 112 -0.48 4.23 -19.80
N THR A 113 0.64 4.54 -20.45
CA THR A 113 0.72 5.63 -21.43
C THR A 113 -0.18 5.35 -22.64
N ALA A 114 -0.17 4.11 -23.16
CA ALA A 114 -1.04 3.73 -24.26
C ALA A 114 -2.53 3.82 -23.89
N MET A 115 -2.91 3.42 -22.67
CA MET A 115 -4.28 3.56 -22.17
C MET A 115 -4.69 5.03 -22.05
N PHE A 116 -3.81 5.88 -21.50
CA PHE A 116 -4.05 7.32 -21.40
C PHE A 116 -4.23 7.98 -22.76
N ASN A 117 -3.39 7.63 -23.74
CA ASN A 117 -3.53 8.15 -25.10
C ASN A 117 -4.89 7.78 -25.71
N LYS A 118 -5.36 6.54 -25.54
CA LYS A 118 -6.70 6.13 -26.01
C LYS A 118 -7.82 6.93 -25.32
N TYR A 119 -7.67 7.21 -24.03
CA TYR A 119 -8.62 8.03 -23.28
C TYR A 119 -8.63 9.47 -23.82
N GLU A 120 -7.46 10.10 -23.99
CA GLU A 120 -7.35 11.47 -24.51
C GLU A 120 -7.89 11.59 -25.93
N THR A 121 -7.63 10.61 -26.82
CA THR A 121 -8.23 10.62 -28.17
C THR A 121 -9.76 10.59 -28.12
N LYS A 122 -10.35 9.85 -27.17
CA LYS A 122 -11.81 9.67 -27.10
C LYS A 122 -12.53 10.79 -26.36
N PHE A 123 -11.90 11.38 -25.34
CA PHE A 123 -12.56 12.30 -24.41
C PHE A 123 -11.85 13.65 -24.25
N GLY A 124 -10.65 13.83 -24.83
CA GLY A 124 -9.88 15.07 -24.74
C GLY A 124 -10.60 16.28 -25.35
N ALA A 125 -11.32 16.08 -26.45
CA ALA A 125 -12.12 17.13 -27.10
C ALA A 125 -13.29 17.64 -26.22
N VAL A 126 -13.85 16.79 -25.36
CA VAL A 126 -14.96 17.15 -24.46
C VAL A 126 -14.48 18.04 -23.31
N ARG A 127 -13.19 17.95 -22.92
CA ARG A 127 -12.60 18.81 -21.88
C ARG A 127 -12.43 20.25 -22.36
N LEU A 128 -12.14 20.47 -23.65
CA LEU A 128 -11.98 21.80 -24.25
C LEU A 128 -13.31 22.55 -24.43
N GLN A 129 -14.45 21.86 -24.34
CA GLN A 129 -15.78 22.44 -24.54
C GLN A 129 -16.48 22.88 -23.24
N ARG A 130 -15.91 22.62 -22.06
CA ARG A 130 -16.49 23.16 -20.82
C ARG A 130 -16.29 24.67 -20.80
N PRO A 131 -17.36 25.50 -20.76
CA PRO A 131 -17.21 26.92 -20.53
C PRO A 131 -16.52 27.12 -19.19
N SER A 132 -15.53 28.01 -19.15
CA SER A 132 -15.00 28.54 -17.90
C SER A 132 -16.15 29.18 -17.12
N ALA A 133 -16.63 28.47 -16.10
CA ALA A 133 -17.53 29.01 -15.08
C ALA A 133 -16.71 29.77 -14.04
#